data_AF-A0A8J2AU97-F1
#
_entry.id   AF-A0A8J2AU97-F1
#
_cell.length_a   1.000
_cell.length_b   1.000
_cell.length_c   1.000
_cell.angle_alpha   90.00
_cell.angle_beta   90.00
_cell.angle_gamma   90.00
#
_symmetry.space_group_name_H-M   'P 1'
#
loop_
_entity.id
_entity.type
_entity.pdbx_description
1 polymer ?
#
loop_
_entity_poly.entity_id
_entity_poly.type
_entity_poly.pdbx_seq_one_letter_code
_entity_poly.pdbx_strand_id
1 'polypeptide(L)' 'RYPFTWFPLSQAIPAGTTNPCGVYVTTLTGNINNYKKKVHVVFEGVCSCVYLYIDGYFVGYAEDSMTGCEFD' A
#
# COMPACT_ATOMS: atom_id res chain seq x y z
N ARG A 1 15.57 15.43 -11.52
CA ARG A 1 15.42 16.44 -10.43
C ARG A 1 14.33 15.91 -9.51
N TYR A 2 14.54 15.88 -8.20
CA TYR A 2 13.53 15.40 -7.25
C TYR A 2 12.52 16.52 -6.92
N PRO A 3 11.25 16.20 -6.66
CA PRO A 3 10.23 17.18 -6.26
C PRO A 3 10.34 17.61 -4.78
N PHE A 4 11.35 17.09 -4.07
CA PHE A 4 11.70 17.44 -2.69
C PHE A 4 13.22 17.61 -2.57
N THR A 5 13.68 18.18 -1.45
CA THR A 5 15.11 18.34 -1.19
C THR A 5 15.78 16.97 -1.08
N TRP A 6 16.62 16.65 -2.05
CA TRP A 6 17.38 15.40 -2.03
C TRP A 6 18.37 15.40 -0.86
N PHE A 7 18.35 14.33 -0.07
CA PHE A 7 19.26 14.16 1.06
C PHE A 7 20.04 12.84 0.91
N PRO A 8 21.34 12.87 0.55
CA PRO A 8 22.10 11.68 0.17
C PRO A 8 22.24 10.62 1.27
N LEU A 9 22.07 11.00 2.54
CA LEU A 9 22.33 10.13 3.69
C LEU A 9 21.05 9.59 4.35
N SER A 10 19.87 9.89 3.79
CA SER A 10 18.59 9.38 4.29
C SER A 10 17.63 9.12 3.12
N GLN A 11 16.96 7.97 3.17
CA GLN A 11 15.86 7.65 2.27
C GLN A 11 14.53 8.28 2.71
N ALA A 12 14.51 8.98 3.84
CA ALA A 12 13.30 9.62 4.34
C ALA A 12 12.92 10.84 3.49
N ILE A 13 11.61 11.03 3.30
CA ILE A 13 11.08 12.31 2.85
C ILE A 13 11.48 13.36 3.91
N PRO A 14 12.17 14.45 3.53
CA PRO A 14 12.66 15.45 4.48
C PRO A 14 11.54 16.04 5.33
N ALA A 15 11.81 16.21 6.62
CA ALA A 15 10.88 16.84 7.55
C ALA A 15 10.47 18.24 7.06
N GLY A 16 9.19 18.57 7.17
CA GLY A 16 8.62 19.82 6.65
C GLY A 16 8.21 19.78 5.18
N THR A 17 8.48 18.69 4.45
CA THR A 17 7.94 18.46 3.11
C THR A 17 6.49 18.00 3.20
N THR A 18 5.62 18.49 2.30
CA THR A 18 4.26 17.94 2.17
C THR A 18 4.34 16.55 1.51
N ASN A 19 3.84 15.52 2.20
CA ASN A 19 3.72 14.16 1.67
C ASN A 19 2.23 13.83 1.47
N PRO A 20 1.67 14.00 0.25
CA PRO A 20 0.26 13.69 0.00
C PRO A 20 -0.06 12.23 0.34
N CYS A 21 -1.15 12.01 1.08
CA CYS A 21 -1.60 10.68 1.47
C CYS A 21 -3.07 10.50 1.07
N GLY A 22 -3.37 9.44 0.33
CA GLY A 22 -4.72 9.05 -0.05
C GLY A 22 -5.22 7.92 0.84
N VAL A 23 -6.46 8.02 1.32
CA VAL A 23 -7.13 6.95 2.07
C VAL A 23 -8.29 6.44 1.23
N TYR A 24 -8.27 5.15 0.92
CA TYR A 24 -9.29 4.47 0.15
C TYR A 24 -9.97 3.42 1.03
N VAL A 25 -11.29 3.38 1.01
CA VAL A 25 -12.10 2.42 1.78
C VAL A 25 -13.11 1.80 0.85
N THR A 26 -13.18 0.47 0.85
CA THR A 26 -14.16 -0.30 0.08
C THR A 26 -14.68 -1.46 0.90
N THR A 27 -15.93 -1.85 0.67
CA THR A 27 -16.55 -3.02 1.29
C THR A 27 -16.71 -4.10 0.22
N LEU A 28 -16.03 -5.23 0.42
CA LEU A 28 -16.16 -6.39 -0.46
C LEU A 28 -17.23 -7.32 0.10
N THR A 29 -18.22 -7.67 -0.73
CA THR A 29 -19.26 -8.63 -0.35
C THR A 29 -18.86 -10.03 -0.80
N GLY A 30 -18.68 -10.94 0.14
CA GLY A 30 -18.38 -12.35 -0.12
C GLY A 30 -18.15 -13.09 1.19
N ASN A 31 -18.62 -14.33 1.29
CA ASN A 31 -18.32 -15.14 2.47
C ASN A 31 -16.97 -15.83 2.24
N ILE A 32 -15.92 -15.28 2.85
CA ILE A 32 -14.57 -15.80 2.72
C ILE A 32 -14.45 -17.27 3.18
N ASN A 33 -15.27 -17.65 4.18
CA ASN A 33 -15.28 -19.01 4.72
C ASN A 33 -15.86 -20.04 3.73
N ASN A 34 -16.53 -19.60 2.66
CA ASN A 34 -17.05 -20.49 1.63
C ASN A 34 -15.99 -20.84 0.57
N TYR A 35 -14.84 -20.16 0.56
CA TYR A 35 -13.77 -20.50 -0.38
C TYR A 35 -13.01 -21.73 0.09
N LYS A 36 -12.98 -22.78 -0.74
CA LYS A 36 -12.19 -24.00 -0.52
C LYS A 36 -10.69 -23.81 -0.82
N LYS A 37 -10.28 -22.59 -1.16
CA LYS A 37 -8.92 -22.21 -1.59
C LYS A 37 -8.48 -20.98 -0.81
N LYS A 38 -7.16 -20.77 -0.74
CA LYS A 38 -6.60 -19.52 -0.23
C LYS A 38 -7.11 -18.33 -1.05
N VAL A 39 -7.31 -17.22 -0.36
CA VAL A 39 -7.76 -15.94 -0.93
C VAL A 39 -6.62 -14.97 -0.74
N HIS A 40 -6.30 -14.20 -1.79
CA HIS A 40 -5.22 -13.23 -1.80
C HIS A 40 -5.76 -11.89 -2.28
N VAL A 41 -5.26 -10.79 -1.72
CA VAL A 41 -5.50 -9.44 -2.22
C VAL A 41 -4.32 -9.03 -3.08
N VAL A 42 -4.60 -8.70 -4.34
CA VAL A 42 -3.56 -8.29 -5.30
C VAL A 42 -3.84 -6.87 -5.78
N PHE A 43 -2.83 -6.01 -5.68
CA PHE A 43 -2.81 -4.72 -6.37
C PHE A 43 -1.85 -4.82 -7.54
N GLU A 44 -2.33 -4.57 -8.76
CA GLU A 44 -1.48 -4.61 -9.97
C GLU A 44 -0.42 -3.49 -9.98
N GLY A 45 -0.67 -2.40 -9.28
CA GLY A 45 0.31 -1.34 -9.03
C GLY A 45 -0.24 -0.26 -8.09
N VAL A 46 0.62 0.24 -7.19
CA VAL A 46 0.29 1.36 -6.30
C VAL A 46 1.46 2.33 -6.24
N CYS A 47 1.20 3.62 -6.49
CA CYS A 47 2.23 4.65 -6.49
C CYS A 47 2.05 5.61 -5.30
N SER A 48 3.06 5.86 -4.45
CA SER A 48 4.40 5.25 -4.44
C SER A 48 4.53 4.04 -3.51
N CYS A 49 3.66 3.95 -2.50
CA CYS A 49 3.63 2.88 -1.49
C CYS A 49 2.23 2.78 -0.85
N VAL A 50 1.93 1.68 -0.18
CA VAL A 50 0.60 1.41 0.38
C VAL A 50 0.65 0.63 1.68
N TYR A 51 -0.23 0.99 2.62
CA TYR A 51 -0.57 0.18 3.79
C TYR A 51 -1.95 -0.44 3.60
N LEU A 52 -2.09 -1.74 3.85
CA LEU A 52 -3.36 -2.45 3.75
C LEU A 52 -3.91 -2.82 5.13
N TYR A 53 -5.20 -2.56 5.32
CA TYR A 53 -5.97 -3.00 6.48
C TYR A 53 -7.23 -3.73 6.01
N ILE A 54 -7.57 -4.85 6.66
CA ILE A 54 -8.80 -5.63 6.42
C ILE A 54 -9.50 -5.79 7.76
N ASP A 55 -10.79 -5.43 7.81
CA ASP A 55 -11.61 -5.43 9.03
C ASP A 55 -10.96 -4.71 10.22
N GLY A 56 -10.17 -3.66 9.93
CA GLY A 56 -9.44 -2.86 10.92
C GLY A 56 -8.11 -3.45 11.36
N TYR A 57 -7.73 -4.65 10.91
CA TYR A 57 -6.44 -5.29 11.20
C TYR A 57 -5.41 -4.96 10.14
N PHE A 58 -4.18 -4.66 10.57
CA PHE A 58 -3.06 -4.44 9.67
C PHE A 58 -2.68 -5.74 8.96
N VAL A 59 -2.61 -5.70 7.63
CA VAL A 59 -2.25 -6.85 6.80
C VAL A 59 -0.82 -6.73 6.30
N GLY A 60 -0.44 -5.56 5.78
CA GLY A 60 0.91 -5.39 5.24
C GLY A 60 1.18 -4.03 4.60
N TYR A 61 2.40 -3.91 4.08
CA TYR A 61 2.92 -2.74 3.40
C TYR A 61 3.62 -3.15 2.09
N ALA A 62 3.51 -2.33 1.05
CA ALA A 62 4.20 -2.55 -0.21
C ALA A 62 4.73 -1.24 -0.83
N GLU A 63 5.81 -1.37 -1.59
CA GLU A 63 6.48 -0.32 -2.40
C GLU A 63 6.64 -0.84 -3.83
N ASP A 64 7.41 -0.12 -4.65
CA ASP A 64 7.61 -0.36 -6.09
C ASP A 64 6.36 -0.14 -6.94
N SER A 65 6.29 1.06 -7.53
CA SER A 65 5.05 1.57 -8.11
C SER A 65 4.58 0.88 -9.39
N MET A 66 5.47 0.11 -10.03
CA MET A 66 5.23 -0.49 -11.35
C MET A 66 5.22 -2.02 -11.33
N THR A 67 5.28 -2.62 -10.14
CA THR A 67 5.22 -4.06 -9.94
C THR A 67 4.03 -4.39 -9.04
N GLY A 68 3.34 -5.50 -9.34
CA GLY A 68 2.21 -5.93 -8.53
C GLY A 68 2.63 -6.36 -7.13
N CYS A 69 1.74 -6.18 -6.16
CA CYS A 69 1.92 -6.67 -4.79
C CYS A 69 0.73 -7.54 -4.34
N GLU A 70 1.04 -8.57 -3.57
CA GLU A 70 0.11 -9.60 -3.11
C GLU A 70 0.13 -9.71 -1.59
N PHE A 71 -1.04 -9.88 -0.99
CA PHE A 71 -1.25 -10.06 0.45
C PHE A 71 -2.11 -11.30 0.71
N ASP A 72 -1.72 -12.09 1.72
CA ASP A 72 -2.42 -13.29 2.22
C ASP A 72 -3.52 -12.96 3.24
#